data_AF-A0A1W0E6B6-F1
#
_entry.id   AF-A0A1W0E6B6-F1
#
_cell.length_a   1.000
_cell.length_b   1.000
_cell.length_c   1.000
_cell.angle_alpha   90.00
_cell.angle_beta   90.00
_cell.angle_gamma   90.00
#
_symmetry.space_group_name_H-M   'P 1'
#
loop_
_entity.id
_entity.type
_entity.pdbx_description
1 polymer ?
#
loop_
_entity_poly.entity_id
_entity_poly.type
_entity_poly.pdbx_seq_one_letter_code
_entity_poly.pdbx_strand_id
1 'polypeptide(L)'
;MTKTQFNKTYFLLLLYKLNNTEVCLKSTTKYIALFDDYELIVDGIEYVHSVSSVHHQLLLYYLCVELFKIFKKQKENKQNEREEQFVELISDFVYRTFGKTKETADKLNVCPKEYEKLENVFARKNLVSKYN
;
A
#
# COMPACT_ATOMS: atom_id res chain seq x y z
N MET A 1 -11.31 27.54 0.24
CA MET A 1 -11.77 26.14 0.27
C MET A 1 -11.37 25.53 1.60
N THR A 2 -12.31 25.01 2.38
CA THR A 2 -12.01 24.25 3.61
C THR A 2 -11.30 22.96 3.21
N LYS A 3 -10.05 22.76 3.65
CA LYS A 3 -9.36 21.47 3.49
C LYS A 3 -10.19 20.40 4.19
N THR A 4 -10.54 19.34 3.47
CA THR A 4 -11.18 18.16 4.07
C THR A 4 -10.24 17.60 5.13
N GLN A 5 -10.67 17.53 6.38
CA GLN A 5 -9.84 17.04 7.47
C GLN A 5 -9.71 15.51 7.39
N PHE A 6 -8.49 15.01 7.49
CA PHE A 6 -8.22 13.58 7.53
C PHE A 6 -8.81 12.94 8.79
N ASN A 7 -9.73 11.99 8.61
CA ASN A 7 -10.31 11.24 9.72
C ASN A 7 -9.54 9.93 9.94
N LYS A 8 -8.63 9.94 10.93
CA LYS A 8 -7.79 8.78 11.28
C LYS A 8 -8.60 7.54 11.65
N THR A 9 -9.68 7.69 12.42
CA THR A 9 -10.51 6.55 12.86
C THR A 9 -11.20 5.88 11.68
N TYR A 10 -11.77 6.68 10.78
CA TYR A 10 -12.41 6.16 9.58
C TYR A 10 -11.39 5.52 8.63
N PHE A 11 -10.22 6.13 8.47
CA PHE A 11 -9.12 5.54 7.70
C PHE A 11 -8.70 4.16 8.23
N LEU A 12 -8.45 4.03 9.54
CA LEU A 12 -8.11 2.74 10.14
C LEU A 12 -9.23 1.72 9.97
N LEU A 13 -10.49 2.14 10.08
CA LEU A 13 -11.63 1.27 9.84
C LEU A 13 -11.66 0.74 8.40
N LEU A 14 -11.33 1.58 7.41
CA LEU A 14 -11.22 1.16 6.00
C LEU A 14 -10.11 0.14 5.81
N LEU A 15 -8.94 0.36 6.44
CA LEU A 15 -7.83 -0.58 6.37
C LEU A 15 -8.19 -1.93 6.99
N TYR A 16 -8.75 -1.96 8.21
CA TYR A 16 -9.16 -3.22 8.86
C TYR A 16 -10.24 -3.98 8.09
N LYS A 17 -11.13 -3.25 7.40
CA LYS A 17 -12.21 -3.85 6.59
C LYS A 17 -11.82 -4.10 5.13
N LEU A 18 -10.56 -3.87 4.78
CA LEU A 18 -10.07 -4.06 3.42
C LEU A 18 -10.28 -5.53 3.01
N ASN A 19 -10.75 -5.73 1.79
CA ASN A 19 -10.94 -7.04 1.17
C ASN A 19 -10.40 -7.03 -0.27
N ASN A 20 -10.34 -8.20 -0.89
CA ASN A 20 -9.74 -8.39 -2.21
C ASN A 20 -10.63 -7.96 -3.38
N THR A 21 -11.81 -7.39 -3.13
CA THR A 21 -12.66 -6.91 -4.24
C THR A 21 -12.07 -5.65 -4.85
N GLU A 22 -12.11 -5.58 -6.18
CA GLU A 22 -11.64 -4.42 -6.93
C GLU A 22 -12.32 -3.13 -6.48
N VAL A 23 -13.62 -3.20 -6.15
CA VAL A 23 -14.40 -2.06 -5.65
C VAL A 23 -13.84 -1.55 -4.32
N CYS A 24 -13.55 -2.43 -3.37
CA CYS A 24 -13.03 -2.05 -2.06
C CYS A 24 -11.61 -1.45 -2.14
N LEU A 25 -10.73 -2.08 -2.92
CA LEU A 25 -9.36 -1.57 -3.13
C LEU A 25 -9.40 -0.18 -3.79
N LYS A 26 -10.16 -0.02 -4.87
CA LYS A 26 -10.24 1.25 -5.60
C LYS A 26 -10.91 2.36 -4.79
N SER A 27 -11.98 2.06 -4.05
CA SER A 27 -12.65 3.08 -3.22
C SER A 27 -11.76 3.54 -2.07
N THR A 28 -11.05 2.61 -1.42
CA THR A 28 -10.08 2.93 -0.35
C THR A 28 -8.93 3.77 -0.90
N THR A 29 -8.37 3.38 -2.05
CA THR A 29 -7.30 4.13 -2.72
C THR A 29 -7.74 5.55 -3.07
N LYS A 30 -8.95 5.71 -3.63
CA LYS A 30 -9.51 7.04 -3.95
C LYS A 30 -9.73 7.89 -2.71
N TYR A 31 -10.21 7.31 -1.60
CA TYR A 31 -10.35 8.02 -0.33
C TYR A 31 -9.00 8.54 0.16
N ILE A 32 -7.97 7.68 0.18
CA ILE A 32 -6.61 8.07 0.61
C ILE A 32 -6.07 9.20 -0.26
N ALA A 33 -6.30 9.16 -1.58
CA ALA A 33 -5.84 10.18 -2.52
C ALA A 33 -6.49 11.57 -2.36
N LEU A 34 -7.48 11.73 -1.48
CA LEU A 34 -8.07 13.03 -1.15
C LEU A 34 -7.25 13.83 -0.13
N PHE A 35 -6.23 13.23 0.47
CA PHE A 35 -5.49 13.79 1.59
C PHE A 35 -3.99 13.83 1.29
N ASP A 36 -3.33 14.84 1.85
CA ASP A 36 -1.88 15.01 1.74
C ASP A 36 -1.16 14.67 3.06
N ASP A 37 -1.82 13.97 3.97
CA ASP A 37 -1.29 13.53 5.26
C ASP A 37 -0.48 12.22 5.09
N TYR A 38 0.49 12.24 4.16
CA TYR A 38 1.16 11.04 3.63
C TYR A 38 1.88 10.21 4.68
N GLU A 39 2.60 10.84 5.61
CA GLU A 39 3.27 10.14 6.73
C GLU A 39 2.24 9.41 7.59
N LEU A 40 1.15 10.09 7.97
CA LEU A 40 0.08 9.52 8.79
C LEU A 40 -0.65 8.36 8.08
N ILE A 41 -0.78 8.46 6.75
CA ILE A 41 -1.35 7.38 5.93
C ILE A 41 -0.43 6.16 5.96
N VAL A 42 0.87 6.33 5.73
CA VAL A 42 1.82 5.20 5.76
C VAL A 42 1.91 4.61 7.17
N ASP A 43 1.99 5.44 8.22
CA ASP A 43 1.97 4.98 9.61
C ASP A 43 0.74 4.12 9.93
N GLY A 44 -0.43 4.49 9.40
CA GLY A 44 -1.64 3.68 9.59
C GLY A 44 -1.61 2.36 8.82
N ILE A 45 -1.05 2.34 7.61
CA ILE A 45 -0.82 1.10 6.85
C ILE A 45 0.15 0.19 7.62
N GLU A 46 1.26 0.73 8.11
CA GLU A 46 2.25 0.01 8.91
C GLU A 46 1.65 -0.55 10.20
N TYR A 47 0.90 0.27 10.92
CA TYR A 47 0.22 -0.15 12.14
C TYR A 47 -0.71 -1.33 11.87
N VAL A 48 -1.62 -1.20 10.89
CA VAL A 48 -2.56 -2.28 10.56
C VAL A 48 -1.83 -3.52 10.08
N HIS A 49 -0.78 -3.37 9.26
CA HIS A 49 0.06 -4.49 8.82
C HIS A 49 0.66 -5.26 9.99
N SER A 50 1.24 -4.56 10.97
CA SER A 50 1.94 -5.17 12.11
C SER A 50 1.05 -6.04 13.00
N VAL A 51 -0.26 -5.75 13.05
CA VAL A 51 -1.24 -6.47 13.87
C VAL A 51 -2.14 -7.41 13.05
N SER A 52 -1.90 -7.51 11.73
CA SER A 52 -2.75 -8.27 10.81
C SER A 52 -2.25 -9.68 10.56
N SER A 53 -3.18 -10.56 10.18
CA SER A 53 -2.82 -11.88 9.65
C SER A 53 -2.08 -11.76 8.32
N VAL A 54 -1.30 -12.77 7.96
CA VAL A 54 -0.59 -12.83 6.68
C VAL A 54 -1.54 -12.71 5.48
N HIS A 55 -2.77 -13.21 5.61
CA HIS A 55 -3.79 -13.04 4.57
C HIS A 55 -4.22 -11.57 4.43
N HIS A 56 -4.37 -10.83 5.54
CA HIS A 56 -4.75 -9.42 5.47
C HIS A 56 -3.56 -8.53 5.07
N GLN A 57 -2.34 -8.86 5.46
CA GLN A 57 -1.13 -8.20 4.98
C GLN A 57 -1.02 -8.25 3.44
N LEU A 58 -1.43 -9.36 2.81
CA LEU A 58 -1.54 -9.46 1.36
C LEU A 58 -2.47 -8.40 0.75
N LEU A 59 -3.60 -8.12 1.41
CA LEU A 59 -4.57 -7.11 0.96
C LEU A 59 -3.97 -5.69 1.04
N LEU A 60 -3.20 -5.40 2.09
CA LEU A 60 -2.50 -4.13 2.21
C LEU A 60 -1.45 -3.95 1.10
N TYR A 61 -0.75 -5.02 0.70
CA TYR A 61 0.15 -4.94 -0.45
C TYR A 61 -0.56 -4.66 -1.77
N TYR A 62 -1.76 -5.21 -2.00
CA TYR A 62 -2.58 -4.82 -3.15
C TYR A 62 -3.00 -3.35 -3.09
N LEU A 63 -3.35 -2.84 -1.91
CA LEU A 63 -3.63 -1.42 -1.72
C LEU A 63 -2.41 -0.56 -2.05
N CYS A 64 -1.21 -0.94 -1.61
CA CYS A 64 0.04 -0.26 -1.98
C CYS A 64 0.26 -0.22 -3.50
N VAL A 65 -0.07 -1.30 -4.21
CA VAL A 65 -0.02 -1.32 -5.69
C VAL A 65 -0.98 -0.31 -6.31
N GLU A 66 -2.22 -0.22 -5.81
CA GLU A 66 -3.21 0.74 -6.31
C GLU A 66 -2.81 2.19 -5.99
N LEU A 67 -2.31 2.47 -4.79
CA LEU A 67 -1.77 3.78 -4.42
C LEU A 67 -0.62 4.17 -5.35
N PHE A 68 0.34 3.28 -5.55
CA PHE A 68 1.46 3.52 -6.45
C PHE A 68 1.00 3.80 -7.89
N LYS A 69 -0.04 3.12 -8.38
CA LYS A 69 -0.59 3.39 -9.73
C LYS A 69 -1.17 4.80 -9.84
N ILE A 70 -1.91 5.28 -8.84
CA ILE A 70 -2.54 6.61 -8.89
C ILE A 70 -1.47 7.70 -8.84
N PHE A 71 -0.60 7.66 -7.84
CA PHE A 71 0.37 8.72 -7.59
C PHE A 71 1.50 8.72 -8.63
N LYS A 72 1.92 7.57 -9.15
CA LYS A 72 2.90 7.52 -10.26
C LYS A 72 2.30 7.98 -11.59
N LYS A 73 1.02 7.73 -11.87
CA LYS A 73 0.36 8.20 -13.09
C LYS A 73 0.25 9.73 -13.12
N GLN A 74 0.15 10.37 -11.97
CA GLN A 74 0.15 11.84 -11.86
C GLN A 74 1.50 12.47 -12.22
N LYS A 75 2.62 11.70 -12.20
CA LYS A 75 3.94 12.13 -12.70
C LYS A 75 3.93 12.58 -14.14
N GLU A 76 3.11 11.93 -14.98
CA GLU A 76 2.97 12.27 -16.38
C GLU A 76 2.27 13.63 -16.59
N ASN A 77 1.59 14.16 -15.56
CA ASN A 77 0.72 15.34 -15.63
C ASN A 77 1.08 16.50 -14.69
N LYS A 78 2.32 16.53 -14.13
CA LYS A 78 2.84 17.45 -13.08
C LYS A 78 2.57 16.97 -11.65
N GLN A 79 3.38 16.00 -11.20
CA GLN A 79 3.43 15.58 -9.80
C GLN A 79 4.12 16.64 -8.94
N ASN A 80 3.63 16.85 -7.71
CA ASN A 80 4.28 17.73 -6.75
C ASN A 80 5.27 16.95 -5.84
N GLU A 81 6.22 17.66 -5.22
CA GLU A 81 7.26 17.04 -4.36
C GLU A 81 6.68 16.16 -3.25
N ARG A 82 5.50 16.51 -2.71
CA ARG A 82 4.87 15.75 -1.63
C ARG A 82 4.32 14.41 -2.13
N GLU A 83 3.76 14.37 -3.33
CA GLU A 83 3.30 13.13 -3.96
C GLU A 83 4.49 12.21 -4.29
N GLU A 84 5.65 12.76 -4.64
CA GLU A 84 6.89 11.97 -4.82
C GLU A 84 7.34 11.35 -3.50
N GLN A 85 7.36 12.15 -2.43
CA GLN A 85 7.64 11.67 -1.07
C GLN A 85 6.68 10.54 -0.67
N PHE A 86 5.39 10.63 -1.01
CA PHE A 86 4.43 9.55 -0.69
C PHE A 86 4.77 8.25 -1.42
N VAL A 87 5.17 8.33 -2.69
CA VAL A 87 5.60 7.15 -3.46
C VAL A 87 6.84 6.52 -2.83
N GLU A 88 7.79 7.33 -2.36
CA GLU A 88 8.99 6.84 -1.65
C GLU A 88 8.63 6.14 -0.35
N LEU A 89 7.75 6.72 0.48
CA LEU A 89 7.31 6.12 1.74
C LEU A 89 6.63 4.76 1.53
N ILE A 90 5.74 4.66 0.53
CA ILE A 90 5.10 3.37 0.18
C ILE A 90 6.13 2.35 -0.32
N SER A 91 7.11 2.81 -1.11
CA SER A 91 8.17 1.94 -1.63
C SER A 91 9.03 1.38 -0.50
N ASP A 92 9.45 2.23 0.43
CA ASP A 92 10.24 1.85 1.60
C ASP A 92 9.48 0.86 2.50
N PHE A 93 8.19 1.12 2.78
CA PHE A 93 7.34 0.19 3.52
C PHE A 93 7.30 -1.20 2.87
N VAL A 94 7.00 -1.26 1.57
CA VAL A 94 6.93 -2.54 0.82
C VAL A 94 8.28 -3.26 0.85
N TYR A 95 9.36 -2.52 0.59
CA TYR A 95 10.72 -3.06 0.60
C TYR A 95 11.08 -3.71 1.95
N ARG A 96 10.81 -3.02 3.07
CA ARG A 96 11.16 -3.50 4.42
C ARG A 96 10.32 -4.68 4.89
N THR A 97 9.09 -4.82 4.41
CA THR A 97 8.11 -5.75 5.00
C THR A 97 7.78 -6.96 4.12
N PHE A 98 7.77 -6.79 2.80
CA PHE A 98 7.25 -7.81 1.88
C PHE A 98 7.99 -9.14 1.96
N GLY A 99 9.32 -9.13 1.97
CA GLY A 99 10.13 -10.36 2.00
C GLY A 99 9.83 -11.23 3.23
N LYS A 100 9.77 -10.62 4.42
CA LYS A 100 9.46 -11.32 5.68
C LYS A 100 8.03 -11.86 5.69
N THR A 101 7.07 -11.07 5.20
CA THR A 101 5.68 -11.54 5.10
C THR A 101 5.56 -12.70 4.11
N LYS A 102 6.20 -12.62 2.94
CA LYS A 102 6.20 -13.69 1.94
C LYS A 102 6.80 -14.98 2.50
N GLU A 103 7.96 -14.90 3.16
CA GLU A 103 8.57 -16.07 3.82
C GLU A 103 7.62 -16.71 4.84
N THR A 104 6.91 -15.88 5.61
CA THR A 104 5.90 -16.37 6.56
C THR A 104 4.71 -17.00 5.84
N ALA A 105 4.24 -16.41 4.75
CA ALA A 105 3.16 -16.93 3.92
C ALA A 105 3.52 -18.29 3.30
N ASP A 106 4.75 -18.45 2.83
CA ASP A 106 5.27 -19.69 2.25
C ASP A 106 5.31 -20.81 3.30
N LYS A 107 5.82 -20.51 4.51
CA LYS A 107 5.83 -21.45 5.65
C LYS A 107 4.42 -21.90 6.06
N LEU A 108 3.44 -21.00 5.98
CA LEU A 108 2.04 -21.26 6.32
C LEU A 108 1.20 -21.76 5.14
N ASN A 109 1.77 -21.82 3.93
CA ASN A 109 1.09 -22.11 2.68
C ASN A 109 -0.15 -21.21 2.43
N VAL A 110 -0.03 -19.92 2.75
CA VAL A 110 -1.12 -18.93 2.60
C VAL A 110 -0.97 -18.17 1.29
N CYS A 111 -1.87 -18.42 0.35
CA CYS A 111 -1.97 -17.68 -0.92
C CYS A 111 -0.63 -17.55 -1.70
N PRO A 112 0.18 -18.60 -1.87
CA PRO A 112 1.54 -18.50 -2.43
C PRO A 112 1.57 -17.87 -3.83
N LYS A 113 0.58 -18.22 -4.68
CA LYS A 113 0.45 -17.64 -6.04
C LYS A 113 0.21 -16.14 -6.05
N GLU A 114 -0.47 -15.60 -5.03
CA GLU A 114 -0.76 -14.16 -4.96
C GLU A 114 0.45 -13.38 -4.50
N TYR A 115 1.24 -13.91 -3.57
CA TYR A 115 2.53 -13.35 -3.19
C TYR A 115 3.52 -13.36 -4.37
N GLU A 116 3.61 -14.45 -5.13
CA GLU A 116 4.44 -14.51 -6.34
C GLU A 116 4.02 -13.48 -7.40
N LYS A 117 2.71 -13.30 -7.61
CA LYS A 117 2.21 -12.24 -8.51
C LYS A 117 2.61 -10.85 -8.03
N LEU A 118 2.50 -10.57 -6.73
CA LEU A 118 2.90 -9.28 -6.17
C LEU A 118 4.40 -9.03 -6.27
N GLU A 119 5.23 -10.04 -6.01
CA GLU A 119 6.69 -9.95 -6.18
C GLU A 119 7.05 -9.54 -7.61
N ASN A 120 6.42 -10.18 -8.61
CA ASN A 120 6.60 -9.82 -10.01
C ASN A 120 6.15 -8.38 -10.31
N VAL A 121 5.02 -7.95 -9.74
CA VAL A 121 4.52 -6.56 -9.88
C VAL A 121 5.50 -5.57 -9.26
N PHE A 122 6.03 -5.88 -8.07
CA PHE A 122 6.95 -5.03 -7.35
C PHE A 122 8.31 -4.95 -8.01
N ALA A 123 8.84 -6.05 -8.53
CA ALA A 123 10.06 -6.07 -9.33
C ALA A 123 9.92 -5.18 -10.57
N ARG A 124 8.83 -5.32 -11.35
CA ARG A 124 8.57 -4.48 -12.54
C ARG A 124 8.40 -2.99 -12.23
N LYS A 125 7.96 -2.66 -11.01
CA LYS A 125 7.70 -1.29 -10.57
C LYS A 125 8.88 -0.66 -9.82
N ASN A 126 9.98 -1.41 -9.62
CA ASN A 126 11.11 -1.05 -8.76
C ASN A 126 10.70 -0.75 -7.31
N LEU A 127 9.67 -1.45 -6.81
CA LEU A 127 9.21 -1.35 -5.42
C LEU A 127 10.00 -2.28 -4.48
N VAL A 128 10.74 -3.24 -5.02
CA VAL A 128 11.54 -4.23 -4.27
C VAL A 128 12.98 -4.32 -4.80
N SER A 129 13.38 -3.52 -5.81
CA SER A 129 14.74 -3.60 -6.37
C SER A 129 15.74 -2.65 -5.68
N LYS A 130 16.54 -3.21 -4.76
CA LYS A 130 18.02 -3.11 -4.77
C LYS A 130 18.66 -4.03 -3.71
N TYR A 131 19.09 -5.20 -4.17
CA TYR A 131 20.41 -5.86 -4.03
C TYR A 131 20.46 -6.83 -5.25
N ASN A 132 21.44 -6.93 -6.15
CA ASN A 132 22.87 -6.62 -6.17
C ASN A 132 23.56 -6.76 -4.82
#